data_AF-A0A4R0P5K0-F1
#
_entry.id   AF-A0A4R0P5K0-F1
#
_cell.length_a   1.000
_cell.length_b   1.000
_cell.length_c   1.000
_cell.angle_alpha   90.00
_cell.angle_beta   90.00
_cell.angle_gamma   90.00
#
_symmetry.space_group_name_H-M   'P 1'
#
loop_
_entity.id
_entity.type
_entity.pdbx_description
1 polymer ?
#
loop_
_entity_poly.entity_id
_entity_poly.type
_entity_poly.pdbx_seq_one_letter_code
_entity_poly.pdbx_strand_id
1 'polypeptide(L)' 'MWRSISQSSPLVELEKVSLGDILEYDGVLGEVTDIEIFKSNCEVHFYFKRAGDYQTVLIIKRLE' A
#
# COMPACT_ATOMS: atom_id res chain seq x y z
N MET A 1 3.35 -14.10 5.88
CA MET A 1 3.84 -14.11 4.48
C MET A 1 3.84 -12.66 4.03
N TRP A 2 4.94 -12.12 3.51
CA TRP A 2 5.01 -10.71 3.08
C TRP A 2 4.78 -10.60 1.56
N ARG A 3 4.27 -9.47 1.09
CA ARG A 3 4.01 -9.20 -0.34
C ARG A 3 4.76 -7.95 -0.79
N SER A 4 5.28 -7.95 -2.02
CA SER A 4 5.93 -6.78 -2.61
C SER A 4 4.92 -6.06 -3.51
N ILE A 5 4.81 -4.74 -3.37
CA ILE A 5 3.93 -3.90 -4.19
C ILE A 5 4.72 -2.72 -4.78
N SER A 6 4.28 -2.25 -5.94
CA SER A 6 4.90 -1.14 -6.68
C SER A 6 3.85 -0.09 -7.06
N GLN A 7 4.28 1.11 -7.46
CA GLN A 7 3.36 2.13 -8.00
C GLN A 7 2.65 1.69 -9.28
N SER A 8 3.17 0.68 -9.97
CA SER A 8 2.56 0.07 -11.16
C SER A 8 1.71 -1.15 -10.85
N SER A 9 1.58 -1.56 -9.58
CA SER A 9 0.81 -2.75 -9.22
C SER A 9 -0.66 -2.56 -9.60
N PRO A 10 -1.28 -3.55 -10.28
CA PRO A 10 -2.67 -3.44 -10.72
C PRO A 10 -3.62 -3.39 -9.52
N LEU A 11 -4.71 -2.64 -9.64
CA LEU A 11 -5.68 -2.43 -8.55
C LEU A 11 -6.20 -3.75 -7.94
N VAL A 12 -6.40 -4.78 -8.77
CA VAL A 12 -6.84 -6.11 -8.32
C VAL A 12 -5.87 -6.78 -7.35
N GLU A 13 -4.58 -6.42 -7.38
CA GLU A 13 -3.61 -6.87 -6.39
C GLU A 13 -3.65 -6.02 -5.11
N LEU A 14 -3.93 -4.73 -5.25
CA LEU A 14 -4.06 -3.78 -4.14
C LEU A 14 -5.32 -4.04 -3.31
N GLU A 15 -6.43 -4.42 -3.93
CA GLU A 15 -7.69 -4.81 -3.25
C GLU A 15 -7.55 -6.09 -2.42
N LYS A 16 -6.49 -6.87 -2.63
CA LYS A 16 -6.19 -8.09 -1.85
C LYS A 16 -5.33 -7.82 -0.62
N VAL A 17 -4.98 -6.55 -0.37
CA VAL A 17 -4.23 -6.13 0.82
C VAL A 17 -5.20 -5.85 1.95
N SER A 18 -4.88 -6.36 3.14
CA SER A 18 -5.67 -6.18 4.36
C SER A 18 -4.85 -5.51 5.47
N LEU A 19 -5.54 -4.99 6.49
CA LEU A 19 -4.89 -4.52 7.71
C LEU A 19 -4.08 -5.66 8.35
N GLY A 20 -2.87 -5.34 8.82
CA GLY A 20 -1.93 -6.31 9.38
C GLY A 20 -1.09 -7.06 8.35
N ASP A 21 -1.34 -6.89 7.05
CA ASP A 21 -0.44 -7.44 6.02
C ASP A 21 0.92 -6.75 6.06
N ILE A 22 1.98 -7.52 5.80
CA ILE A 22 3.33 -6.98 5.62
C ILE A 22 3.57 -6.71 4.14
N LEU A 23 3.78 -5.44 3.81
CA LEU A 23 4.09 -4.97 2.46
C LEU A 23 5.53 -4.51 2.36
N GLU A 24 6.17 -4.81 1.24
CA GLU A 24 7.40 -4.17 0.80
C GLU A 24 7.08 -3.14 -0.28
N TYR A 25 7.54 -1.90 -0.09
CA TYR A 25 7.49 -0.84 -1.08
C TYR A 25 8.83 -0.11 -1.12
N ASP A 26 9.42 -0.04 -2.32
CA ASP A 26 10.73 0.61 -2.57
C ASP A 26 11.85 0.11 -1.62
N GLY A 27 11.88 -1.22 -1.41
CA GLY A 27 12.83 -1.87 -0.51
C GLY A 27 12.53 -1.68 0.97
N VAL A 28 11.36 -1.13 1.34
CA VAL A 28 10.96 -0.96 2.73
C VAL A 28 9.76 -1.79 3.11
N LEU A 29 9.94 -2.61 4.15
CA LEU A 29 8.90 -3.43 4.76
C LEU A 29 8.13 -2.64 5.83
N GLY A 30 6.81 -2.79 5.84
CA GLY A 30 5.95 -2.30 6.92
C GLY A 30 4.63 -3.03 7.01
N GLU A 31 4.00 -2.95 8.18
CA GLU A 31 2.69 -3.51 8.45
C GLU A 31 1.60 -2.50 8.09
N VAL A 32 0.59 -2.92 7.33
CA VAL A 32 -0.53 -2.07 6.95
C VAL A 32 -1.39 -1.74 8.16
N THR A 33 -1.47 -0.47 8.50
CA THR A 33 -2.29 0.02 9.60
C THR A 33 -3.57 0.68 9.13
N ASP A 34 -3.62 1.18 7.89
CA ASP A 34 -4.81 1.77 7.30
C ASP A 34 -4.80 1.72 5.77
N ILE A 35 -5.99 1.76 5.16
CA ILE A 35 -6.20 1.70 3.70
C ILE A 35 -7.32 2.67 3.32
N GLU A 36 -7.00 3.66 2.48
CA GLU A 36 -7.99 4.58 1.91
C GLU A 36 -8.11 4.38 0.40
N ILE A 37 -9.35 4.25 -0.09
CA ILE A 37 -9.64 4.01 -1.51
C ILE A 37 -10.42 5.20 -2.08
N PHE A 38 -9.78 5.93 -2.98
CA PHE A 38 -10.35 7.09 -3.66
C PHE A 38 -10.82 6.71 -5.06
N LYS A 39 -12.05 6.22 -5.16
CA LYS A 39 -12.65 5.77 -6.44
C LYS A 39 -12.74 6.88 -7.49
N SER A 40 -12.94 8.13 -7.08
CA SER A 40 -13.05 9.27 -8.01
C SER A 40 -11.76 9.55 -8.78
N ASN A 41 -10.60 9.27 -8.16
CA ASN A 41 -9.29 9.55 -8.73
C ASN A 41 -8.54 8.25 -9.09
N CYS A 42 -9.20 7.08 -8.94
CA CYS A 42 -8.58 5.77 -9.06
C CYS A 42 -7.27 5.66 -8.26
N GLU A 43 -7.27 6.13 -7.00
CA GLU A 43 -6.12 6.08 -6.11
C GLU A 43 -6.37 5.14 -4.93
N VAL A 44 -5.34 4.44 -4.50
CA VAL A 44 -5.31 3.70 -3.23
C VAL A 44 -4.14 4.18 -2.41
N HIS A 45 -4.42 4.54 -1.16
CA HIS A 45 -3.43 5.04 -0.22
C HIS A 45 -3.24 3.98 0.86
N PHE A 46 -2.03 3.44 0.97
CA PHE A 46 -1.64 2.51 2.02
C PHE A 46 -0.85 3.24 3.08
N TYR A 47 -1.27 3.08 4.33
CA TYR A 47 -0.54 3.56 5.50
C TYR A 47 0.09 2.36 6.18
N PHE A 48 1.41 2.38 6.34
CA PHE A 48 2.13 1.29 6.98
C PHE A 48 3.07 1.75 8.07
N LYS A 49 3.13 0.97 9.15
CA LYS A 49 4.06 1.14 10.26
C LYS A 49 5.32 0.35 9.98
N ARG A 50 6.44 1.06 9.91
CA ARG A 50 7.78 0.46 9.91
C ARG A 50 8.22 0.22 11.36
N ALA A 51 9.11 -0.75 11.57
CA ALA A 51 9.80 -0.88 12.85
C ALA A 51 10.57 0.42 13.13
N GLY A 52 10.11 1.23 14.09
CA GLY A 52 10.72 2.53 14.44
C GLY A 52 9.91 3.80 14.16
N ASP A 53 8.58 3.71 14.00
CA ASP A 53 7.62 4.84 14.12
C ASP A 53 7.49 5.85 12.96
N TYR A 54 7.90 5.51 11.74
CA TYR A 54 7.54 6.32 10.57
C TYR A 54 6.31 5.75 9.87
N GLN A 55 5.19 6.48 9.91
CA GLN A 55 4.07 6.27 8.99
C GLN A 55 4.53 6.70 7.60
N THR A 56 4.57 5.75 6.66
CA THR A 56 4.77 6.05 5.24
C THR A 56 3.45 5.88 4.52
N VAL A 57 3.13 6.85 3.65
CA VAL A 57 1.97 6.78 2.76
C VAL A 57 2.45 6.34 1.39
N LEU A 58 1.92 5.23 0.90
CA LEU A 58 2.07 4.83 -0.49
C LEU A 58 0.81 5.21 -1.25
N ILE A 59 0.94 6.12 -2.21
CA ILE A 59 -0.12 6.51 -3.12
C ILE A 59 0.10 5.78 -4.45
N ILE A 60 -0.83 4.92 -4.83
CA ILE A 60 -0.82 4.28 -6.15
C ILE A 60 -1.93 4.92 -6.98
N LYS A 61 -1.55 5.60 -8.07
CA LYS A 61 -2.47 6.23 -9.02
C LYS A 61 -2.60 5.37 -10.27
N ARG A 62 -3.82 5.23 -10.79
CA ARG A 62 -4.04 4.69 -12.13
C ARG A 62 -3.42 5.61 -13.18
N LEU A 63 -2.55 5.08 -14.02
CA LEU A 63 -2.30 5.65 -15.35
C LEU A 63 -3.40 5.08 -16.26
N GLU A 64 -4.18 5.97 -16.90
CA GLU A 64 -5.16 5.58 -17.91
C GLU A 64 -4.50 4.96 -19.14
#